data_AF-A0A2J7ZNC6-F1
#
_entry.id   AF-A0A2J7ZNC6-F1
#
_cell.length_a   1.000
_cell.length_b   1.000
_cell.length_c   1.000
_cell.angle_alpha   90.00
_cell.angle_beta   90.00
_cell.angle_gamma   90.00
#
_symmetry.space_group_name_H-M   'P 1'
#
loop_
_entity.id
_entity.type
_entity.pdbx_description
1 polymer ?
#
loop_
_entity_poly.entity_id
_entity_poly.type
_entity_poly.pdbx_seq_one_letter_code
_entity_poly.pdbx_strand_id
1 'polypeptide(L)' 'MPGTVCLAIPGYTAAPDVDHDGDEIDHGSSVADATAKCNANPTCKGFNSDANYKTKAEFTRAAPGYCFYTKSAASNMSCL' A
#
# COMPACT_ATOMS: atom_id res chain seq x y z
N MET A 1 -0.15 24.26 1.03
CA MET A 1 -0.20 23.10 1.94
C MET A 1 0.98 22.22 1.58
N PRO A 2 1.94 21.91 2.46
CA PRO A 2 2.90 20.86 2.16
C PRO A 2 2.12 19.55 1.95
N GLY A 3 2.36 18.86 0.84
CA GLY A 3 1.68 17.60 0.54
C GLY A 3 2.02 16.51 1.56
N THR A 4 1.17 15.49 1.66
CA THR A 4 1.43 14.35 2.55
C THR A 4 2.75 13.68 2.17
N VAL A 5 3.61 13.44 3.16
CA VAL A 5 4.90 12.75 2.97
C VAL A 5 4.74 11.31 3.43
N CYS A 6 4.85 10.37 2.48
CA CYS A 6 4.76 8.95 2.76
C CYS A 6 6.11 8.34 3.09
N LEU A 7 6.11 7.39 4.03
CA LEU A 7 7.30 6.62 4.37
C LEU A 7 7.70 5.73 3.19
N ALA A 8 8.98 5.69 2.83
CA ALA A 8 9.45 4.73 1.84
C ALA A 8 9.42 3.30 2.43
N ILE A 9 8.69 2.39 1.78
CA ILE A 9 8.61 0.98 2.17
C ILE A 9 9.23 0.13 1.06
N PRO A 10 10.30 -0.65 1.33
CA PRO A 10 10.94 -1.48 0.32
C PRO A 10 9.95 -2.42 -0.37
N GLY A 11 9.96 -2.43 -1.71
CA GLY A 11 9.04 -3.24 -2.51
C GLY A 11 7.67 -2.60 -2.75
N TYR A 12 7.43 -1.37 -2.30
CA TYR A 12 6.17 -0.65 -2.49
C TYR A 12 6.38 0.72 -3.12
N THR A 13 5.43 1.12 -3.96
CA THR A 13 5.31 2.50 -4.45
C THR A 13 4.26 3.22 -3.61
N ALA A 14 4.63 4.35 -3.02
CA ALA A 14 3.72 5.14 -2.20
C ALA A 14 3.06 6.25 -3.02
N ALA A 15 1.75 6.41 -2.87
CA ALA A 15 1.00 7.54 -3.39
C ALA A 15 0.37 8.32 -2.22
N PRO A 16 0.70 9.61 -2.06
CA PRO A 16 0.11 10.44 -1.02
C PRO A 16 -1.31 10.88 -1.38
N ASP A 17 -2.09 11.16 -0.34
CA ASP A 17 -3.41 11.78 -0.41
C ASP A 17 -4.47 10.99 -1.21
N VAL A 18 -4.28 9.67 -1.33
CA VAL A 18 -5.17 8.74 -2.06
C VAL A 18 -5.40 7.46 -1.28
N ASP A 19 -6.54 6.80 -1.56
CA ASP A 19 -6.87 5.48 -1.01
C ASP A 19 -7.83 4.72 -1.95
N HIS A 20 -8.12 3.48 -1.59
CA HIS A 20 -9.10 2.62 -2.26
C HIS A 20 -10.04 1.99 -1.24
N ASP A 21 -11.36 2.15 -1.38
CA ASP A 21 -12.33 1.53 -0.46
C ASP A 21 -12.96 0.25 -1.06
N GLY A 22 -13.36 -0.68 -0.19
CA GLY A 22 -14.24 -1.79 -0.54
C GLY A 22 -13.52 -3.04 -1.06
N ASP A 23 -12.22 -3.13 -0.83
CA ASP A 23 -11.37 -4.25 -1.23
C ASP A 23 -10.38 -4.68 -0.13
N GLU A 24 -10.64 -4.23 1.10
CA GLU A 24 -9.90 -4.62 2.29
C GLU A 24 -9.99 -6.13 2.50
N ILE A 25 -8.83 -6.75 2.62
CA ILE A 25 -8.72 -8.14 3.03
C ILE A 25 -8.96 -8.21 4.54
N ASP A 26 -8.23 -7.38 5.29
CA ASP A 26 -8.26 -7.26 6.76
C ASP A 26 -7.32 -6.10 7.19
N HIS A 27 -7.12 -5.90 8.50
CA HIS A 27 -6.41 -4.79 9.11
C HIS A 27 -5.19 -5.26 9.93
N GLY A 28 -4.05 -4.60 9.72
CA GLY A 28 -2.84 -4.78 10.51
C GLY A 28 -2.87 -3.98 11.82
N SER A 29 -2.08 -4.38 12.82
CA SER A 29 -1.91 -3.59 14.05
C SER A 29 -1.04 -2.34 13.85
N SER A 30 -0.32 -2.28 12.73
CA SER A 30 0.55 -1.18 12.32
C SER A 30 0.85 -1.28 10.83
N VAL A 31 1.42 -0.22 10.24
CA VAL A 31 1.90 -0.22 8.85
C VAL A 31 2.91 -1.36 8.60
N ALA A 32 3.79 -1.63 9.55
CA ALA A 32 4.77 -2.73 9.44
C ALA A 32 4.08 -4.11 9.45
N ASP A 33 3.08 -4.30 10.31
CA ASP A 33 2.28 -5.53 10.35
C ASP A 33 1.46 -5.73 9.06
N ALA A 34 0.82 -4.65 8.56
CA ALA A 34 0.12 -4.68 7.27
C ALA A 34 1.06 -5.00 6.11
N THR A 35 2.28 -4.46 6.12
CA THR A 35 3.33 -4.79 5.14
C THR A 35 3.67 -6.27 5.18
N ALA A 36 3.90 -6.84 6.37
CA ALA A 36 4.22 -8.26 6.55
C ALA A 36 3.08 -9.17 6.08
N LYS A 37 1.83 -8.85 6.48
CA LYS A 37 0.63 -9.59 6.06
C LYS A 37 0.40 -9.49 4.55
N CYS A 38 0.56 -8.31 3.96
CA CYS A 38 0.44 -8.11 2.52
C CYS A 38 1.55 -8.82 1.73
N ASN A 39 2.73 -8.97 2.31
CA ASN A 39 3.81 -9.76 1.71
C ASN A 39 3.51 -11.26 1.75
N ALA A 40 2.97 -11.76 2.86
CA ALA A 40 2.58 -13.16 3.04
C ALA A 40 1.36 -13.57 2.20
N ASN A 41 0.47 -12.62 1.88
CA ASN A 41 -0.74 -12.89 1.10
C ASN A 41 -0.56 -12.58 -0.40
N PRO A 42 -0.58 -13.58 -1.30
CA PRO A 42 -0.42 -13.37 -2.74
C PRO A 42 -1.57 -12.58 -3.40
N THR A 43 -2.76 -12.55 -2.77
CA THR A 43 -3.89 -11.74 -3.25
C THR A 43 -3.76 -10.28 -2.87
N CYS A 44 -2.91 -9.94 -1.90
CA CYS A 44 -2.68 -8.55 -1.51
C CYS A 44 -1.89 -7.80 -2.59
N LYS A 45 -2.42 -6.64 -2.99
CA LYS A 45 -1.84 -5.75 -3.99
C LYS A 45 -1.43 -4.39 -3.41
N GLY A 46 -1.87 -4.06 -2.21
CA GLY A 46 -1.43 -2.84 -1.52
C GLY A 46 -1.98 -2.74 -0.10
N PHE A 47 -1.69 -1.64 0.57
CA PHE A 47 -2.26 -1.27 1.87
C PHE A 47 -2.21 0.25 2.06
N ASN A 48 -2.99 0.80 2.99
CA ASN A 48 -2.93 2.22 3.33
C ASN A 48 -2.19 2.49 4.66
N SER A 49 -1.97 3.77 4.99
CA SER A 49 -1.32 4.20 6.23
C SER A 49 -2.07 3.86 7.52
N ASP A 50 -3.36 3.50 7.40
CA ASP A 50 -4.18 2.95 8.49
C ASP A 50 -4.03 1.43 8.61
N ALA A 51 -3.05 0.82 7.95
CA ALA A 51 -2.78 -0.61 8.03
C ALA A 51 -3.88 -1.52 7.43
N ASN A 52 -4.81 -1.00 6.63
CA ASN A 52 -5.72 -1.82 5.85
C ASN A 52 -5.01 -2.36 4.61
N TYR A 53 -4.88 -3.69 4.49
CA TYR A 53 -4.28 -4.33 3.32
C TYR A 53 -5.35 -4.88 2.38
N LYS A 54 -5.10 -4.75 1.07
CA LYS A 54 -6.13 -4.62 0.04
C LYS A 54 -5.82 -5.47 -1.18
N THR A 55 -6.86 -5.92 -1.89
CA THR A 55 -6.73 -6.79 -3.09
C THR A 55 -6.49 -6.04 -4.40
N LYS A 56 -6.60 -4.71 -4.40
CA LYS A 56 -6.39 -3.83 -5.56
C LYS A 56 -5.21 -2.89 -5.33
N ALA A 57 -4.62 -2.49 -6.44
CA ALA A 57 -3.48 -1.57 -6.53
C ALA A 57 -3.88 -0.16 -6.97
N GLU A 58 -5.10 -0.01 -7.49
CA GLU A 58 -5.67 1.24 -7.99
C GLU A 58 -6.18 2.08 -6.83
N PHE A 59 -6.28 3.39 -7.03
CA PHE A 59 -6.94 4.30 -6.08
C PHE A 59 -8.30 4.71 -6.66
N THR A 60 -9.33 4.76 -5.80
CA THR A 60 -10.68 5.16 -6.21
C THR A 60 -11.13 6.47 -5.60
N ARG A 61 -10.40 6.99 -4.60
CA ARG A 61 -10.74 8.24 -3.92
C ARG A 61 -9.52 9.05 -3.51
N ALA A 62 -9.75 10.36 -3.40
CA ALA A 62 -8.87 11.24 -2.65
C ALA A 62 -9.02 10.96 -1.14
N ALA A 63 -7.90 10.90 -0.44
CA ALA A 63 -7.82 10.69 1.00
C ALA A 63 -6.70 11.56 1.59
N PRO A 64 -6.92 12.88 1.76
CA PRO A 64 -5.90 13.78 2.26
C PRO A 64 -5.33 13.32 3.61
N GLY A 65 -4.00 13.26 3.73
CA GLY A 65 -3.30 12.76 4.92
C GLY A 65 -2.97 11.27 4.91
N TYR A 66 -3.47 10.51 3.93
CA TYR A 66 -3.20 9.08 3.80
C TYR A 66 -2.06 8.80 2.83
N CYS A 67 -1.47 7.62 2.99
CA CYS A 67 -0.54 7.05 2.04
C CYS A 67 -1.03 5.69 1.61
N PHE A 68 -1.22 5.51 0.30
CA PHE A 68 -1.47 4.19 -0.26
C PHE A 68 -0.17 3.60 -0.78
N TYR A 69 0.11 2.36 -0.38
CA TYR A 69 1.31 1.61 -0.73
C TYR A 69 0.92 0.48 -1.68
N THR A 70 1.22 0.66 -2.95
CA THR A 70 1.01 -0.37 -3.97
C THR A 70 2.21 -1.29 -4.03
N LYS A 71 1.97 -2.60 -3.91
CA LYS A 71 3.03 -3.61 -4.00
C LYS A 71 3.62 -3.54 -5.39
N SER A 72 4.93 -3.30 -5.47
CA SER A 72 5.64 -3.41 -6.73
C SER A 72 5.49 -4.87 -7.16
N ALA A 73 4.92 -5.11 -8.35
CA ALA A 73 5.04 -6.43 -8.96
C ALA A 73 6.52 -6.79 -8.86
N ALA A 74 6.85 -7.98 -8.33
CA ALA A 74 8.23 -8.43 -8.24
C ALA A 74 8.82 -8.16 -9.61
N SER A 75 9.61 -7.09 -9.70
CA SER A 75 10.28 -6.77 -10.93
C SER A 75 11.18 -7.98 -11.04
N ASN A 76 10.99 -8.80 -12.06
CA ASN A 76 12.09 -9.60 -12.54
C ASN A 76 13.17 -8.58 -12.92
N MET A 77 13.92 -8.14 -11.91
CA MET A 77 15.17 -7.43 -12.05
C MET A 77 16.10 -8.53 -12.56
N SER A 78 15.95 -8.83 -13.85
CA SER A 78 16.96 -9.53 -14.60
C SER A 78 18.17 -8.62 -14.51
N CYS A 79 19.07 -8.98 -13.61
CA CYS A 79 20.43 -8.48 -13.64
C CYS A 79 20.97 -8.80 -15.03
N LEU A 80 21.17 -7.78 -15.87
CA LEU A 80 21.91 -7.81 -17.12
C LEU A 80 22.77 -6.55 -17.18
#